data_AF-A0A7K9UDW9-F1
#
_entry.id   AF-A0A7K9UDW9-F1
#
_cell.length_a   1.000
_cell.length_b   1.000
_cell.length_c   1.000
_cell.angle_alpha   90.00
_cell.angle_beta   90.00
_cell.angle_gamma   90.00
#
_symmetry.space_group_name_H-M   'P 1'
#
loop_
_entity.id
_entity.type
_entity.pdbx_description
1 polymer ?
#
loop_
_entity_poly.entity_id
_entity_poly.type
_entity_poly.pdbx_seq_one_letter_code
_entity_poly.pdbx_strand_id
1 'polypeptide(L)'
;EGRVEVYHDGKWGTICDDQWDDRDAEVVCRQLGLSGNPKALSWAHYGQGSGPILLDEVDCSGNELSLDQCKKSDWGLQNCDHIEDAGVSCDPFTVLFSPKPGHPLLQDSAGLLCMAPTRTVRCGVREQAAEGTVRLAGGRSPSEGRVEVYYNGDWGTVCDDGWTDLSAQVVCRQL
;
A
#
# COMPACT_ATOMS: atom_id res chain seq x y z
N GLU A 1 -8.43 -0.65 -9.48
CA GLU A 1 -9.88 -0.39 -9.53
C GLU A 1 -10.64 -1.70 -9.68
N GLY A 2 -11.92 -1.73 -9.29
CA GLY A 2 -12.80 -2.90 -9.42
C GLY A 2 -13.97 -2.88 -8.43
N ARG A 3 -14.88 -3.86 -8.56
CA ARG A 3 -15.91 -4.17 -7.54
C ARG A 3 -15.24 -4.60 -6.24
N VAL A 4 -15.76 -4.15 -5.12
CA VAL A 4 -15.23 -4.51 -3.79
C VAL A 4 -15.94 -5.76 -3.29
N GLU A 5 -15.15 -6.73 -2.83
CA GLU A 5 -15.63 -7.94 -2.17
C GLU A 5 -14.91 -8.10 -0.84
N VAL A 6 -15.63 -8.57 0.18
CA VAL A 6 -15.12 -8.81 1.53
C VAL A 6 -15.24 -10.29 1.87
N TYR A 7 -14.28 -10.79 2.66
CA TYR A 7 -14.28 -12.15 3.16
C TYR A 7 -14.70 -12.17 4.63
N HIS A 8 -15.80 -12.85 4.92
CA HIS A 8 -16.35 -12.98 6.28
C HIS A 8 -16.96 -14.38 6.46
N ASP A 9 -16.70 -15.02 7.60
CA ASP A 9 -17.24 -16.34 7.94
C ASP A 9 -17.10 -17.42 6.84
N GLY A 10 -15.91 -17.49 6.23
CA GLY A 10 -15.60 -18.55 5.28
C GLY A 10 -16.07 -18.31 3.85
N LYS A 11 -16.64 -17.15 3.54
CA LYS A 11 -17.23 -16.83 2.23
C LYS A 11 -16.88 -15.43 1.78
N TRP A 12 -16.75 -15.27 0.47
CA TRP A 12 -16.69 -13.97 -0.20
C TRP A 12 -18.09 -13.45 -0.44
N GLY A 13 -18.24 -12.13 -0.43
CA GLY A 13 -19.46 -11.45 -0.82
C GLY A 13 -19.23 -9.98 -1.12
N THR A 14 -20.21 -9.36 -1.75
CA THR A 14 -20.13 -7.97 -2.22
C THR A 14 -20.59 -7.00 -1.13
N ILE A 15 -20.54 -5.70 -1.44
CA ILE A 15 -20.93 -4.60 -0.58
C ILE A 15 -21.99 -3.80 -1.33
N CYS A 16 -23.08 -3.40 -0.66
CA CYS A 16 -24.06 -2.48 -1.23
C CYS A 16 -23.52 -1.04 -1.29
N ASP A 17 -23.93 -0.29 -2.31
CA ASP A 17 -23.51 1.10 -2.52
C ASP A 17 -24.33 2.14 -1.74
N ASP A 18 -25.29 1.71 -0.92
CA ASP A 18 -26.00 2.58 0.02
C ASP A 18 -25.03 3.19 1.05
N GLN A 19 -24.99 4.53 1.09
CA GLN A 19 -24.01 5.34 1.83
C GLN A 19 -22.55 5.21 1.39
N TRP A 20 -22.25 4.44 0.33
CA TRP A 20 -20.89 4.25 -0.18
C TRP A 20 -20.29 5.53 -0.76
N ASP A 21 -19.32 6.10 -0.05
CA ASP A 21 -18.68 7.36 -0.40
C ASP A 21 -17.15 7.28 -0.48
N ASP A 22 -16.51 8.38 -0.90
CA ASP A 22 -15.06 8.43 -1.12
C ASP A 22 -14.24 8.15 0.16
N ARG A 23 -14.82 8.26 1.37
CA ARG A 23 -14.17 7.89 2.64
C ARG A 23 -14.14 6.38 2.82
N ASP A 24 -15.18 5.67 2.37
CA ASP A 24 -15.17 4.20 2.35
C ASP A 24 -14.16 3.69 1.33
N ALA A 25 -14.12 4.33 0.15
CA ALA A 25 -13.13 4.05 -0.87
C ALA A 25 -11.69 4.31 -0.38
N GLU A 26 -11.46 5.37 0.39
CA GLU A 26 -10.17 5.65 1.04
C GLU A 26 -9.74 4.49 1.93
N VAL A 27 -10.63 3.96 2.78
CA VAL A 27 -10.33 2.80 3.64
C VAL A 27 -9.97 1.57 2.81
N VAL A 28 -10.74 1.26 1.76
CA VAL A 28 -10.46 0.12 0.86
C VAL A 28 -9.11 0.28 0.16
N CYS A 29 -8.90 1.42 -0.51
CA CYS A 29 -7.66 1.66 -1.24
C CYS A 29 -6.45 1.60 -0.31
N ARG A 30 -6.54 2.22 0.88
CA ARG A 30 -5.47 2.18 1.88
C ARG A 30 -5.23 0.79 2.44
N GLN A 31 -6.28 0.02 2.69
CA GLN A 31 -6.17 -1.38 3.12
C GLN A 31 -5.37 -2.22 2.10
N LEU A 32 -5.58 -1.95 0.81
CA LEU A 32 -4.85 -2.56 -0.31
C LEU A 32 -3.46 -1.95 -0.59
N GLY A 33 -3.03 -0.94 0.17
CA GLY A 33 -1.72 -0.28 0.00
C GLY A 33 -1.67 0.76 -1.14
N LEU A 34 -2.83 1.29 -1.53
CA LEU A 34 -2.99 2.34 -2.53
C LEU A 34 -3.40 3.65 -1.82
N SER A 35 -2.94 4.80 -2.30
CA SER A 35 -3.20 6.10 -1.67
C SER A 35 -3.41 7.22 -2.69
N GLY A 36 -3.99 6.85 -3.83
CA GLY A 36 -4.33 7.76 -4.92
C GLY A 36 -5.43 8.76 -4.57
N ASN A 37 -6.20 9.17 -5.57
CA ASN A 37 -7.46 9.87 -5.35
C ASN A 37 -8.59 8.84 -5.35
N PRO A 38 -8.94 8.22 -4.20
CA PRO A 38 -9.94 7.17 -4.18
C PRO A 38 -11.29 7.71 -4.64
N LYS A 39 -12.00 6.87 -5.39
CA LYS A 39 -13.37 7.14 -5.82
C LYS A 39 -14.26 5.97 -5.42
N ALA A 40 -15.37 6.28 -4.79
CA ALA A 40 -16.49 5.36 -4.64
C ALA A 40 -17.31 5.32 -5.93
N LEU A 41 -17.64 4.11 -6.38
CA LEU A 41 -18.44 3.86 -7.57
C LEU A 41 -19.65 3.00 -7.17
N SER A 42 -20.82 3.41 -7.67
CA SER A 42 -22.11 2.76 -7.44
C SER A 42 -22.67 2.12 -8.72
N TRP A 43 -23.85 1.52 -8.62
CA TRP A 43 -24.62 0.91 -9.70
C TRP A 43 -23.88 -0.21 -10.41
N ALA A 44 -23.17 -1.05 -9.65
CA ALA A 44 -22.38 -2.16 -10.16
C ALA A 44 -21.50 -1.72 -11.34
N HIS A 45 -20.82 -0.58 -11.21
CA HIS A 45 -20.04 0.06 -12.28
C HIS A 45 -19.07 -0.91 -12.98
N TYR A 46 -18.44 -1.81 -12.22
CA TYR A 46 -17.51 -2.83 -12.71
C TYR A 46 -18.17 -4.19 -12.96
N GLY A 47 -19.50 -4.22 -13.08
CA GLY A 47 -20.33 -5.40 -13.21
C GLY A 47 -20.80 -5.95 -11.88
N GLN A 48 -21.94 -6.62 -11.94
CA GLN A 48 -22.57 -7.30 -10.81
C GLN A 48 -21.72 -8.48 -10.32
N GLY A 49 -21.71 -8.69 -9.02
CA GLY A 49 -21.19 -9.87 -8.36
C GLY A 49 -22.23 -11.00 -8.33
N SER A 50 -21.94 -11.98 -7.48
CA SER A 50 -22.80 -13.13 -7.26
C SER A 50 -22.62 -13.66 -5.85
N GLY A 51 -23.67 -14.24 -5.28
CA GLY A 51 -23.62 -14.82 -3.94
C GLY A 51 -24.17 -13.85 -2.90
N PRO A 52 -23.62 -13.81 -1.68
CA PRO A 52 -24.13 -12.93 -0.64
C PRO A 52 -23.63 -11.50 -0.82
N ILE A 53 -24.51 -10.53 -0.53
CA ILE A 53 -24.13 -9.16 -0.20
C ILE A 53 -23.89 -9.15 1.31
N LEU A 54 -22.67 -8.81 1.74
CA LEU A 54 -22.22 -8.99 3.13
C LEU A 54 -22.23 -7.70 3.94
N LEU A 55 -22.09 -6.54 3.29
CA LEU A 55 -22.07 -5.23 3.94
C LEU A 55 -23.05 -4.29 3.26
N ASP A 56 -23.59 -3.39 4.07
CA ASP A 56 -24.55 -2.36 3.69
C ASP A 56 -24.43 -1.18 4.67
N GLU A 57 -24.87 0.01 4.24
CA GLU A 57 -24.79 1.27 4.97
C GLU A 57 -23.40 1.56 5.54
N VAL A 58 -22.34 1.30 4.76
CA VAL A 58 -20.96 1.56 5.20
C VAL A 58 -20.76 3.07 5.32
N ASP A 59 -20.32 3.53 6.49
CA ASP A 59 -20.15 4.95 6.82
C ASP A 59 -18.82 5.13 7.57
N CYS A 60 -17.72 5.03 6.83
CA CYS A 60 -16.38 5.24 7.33
C CYS A 60 -16.10 6.74 7.60
N SER A 61 -15.25 7.02 8.60
CA SER A 61 -14.63 8.33 8.78
C SER A 61 -13.46 8.57 7.82
N GLY A 62 -12.90 7.50 7.24
CA GLY A 62 -11.77 7.50 6.30
C GLY A 62 -10.44 7.08 6.95
N ASN A 63 -10.40 6.96 8.28
CA ASN A 63 -9.18 6.68 9.05
C ASN A 63 -9.10 5.23 9.57
N GLU A 64 -10.16 4.45 9.37
CA GLU A 64 -10.28 3.06 9.80
C GLU A 64 -9.24 2.16 9.13
N LEU A 65 -8.68 1.17 9.81
CA LEU A 65 -7.66 0.30 9.19
C LEU A 65 -8.25 -0.66 8.15
N SER A 66 -9.55 -0.92 8.26
CA SER A 66 -10.29 -1.83 7.39
C SER A 66 -11.80 -1.59 7.52
N LEU A 67 -12.57 -2.05 6.52
CA LEU A 67 -14.02 -1.87 6.48
C LEU A 67 -14.78 -2.47 7.67
N ASP A 68 -14.20 -3.46 8.35
CA ASP A 68 -14.78 -4.07 9.55
C ASP A 68 -14.85 -3.10 10.75
N GLN A 69 -14.02 -2.06 10.78
CA GLN A 69 -13.99 -1.03 11.82
C GLN A 69 -14.93 0.13 11.54
N CYS A 70 -15.41 0.27 10.30
CA CYS A 70 -16.38 1.29 9.95
C CYS A 70 -17.74 0.98 10.57
N LYS A 71 -18.48 2.05 10.85
CA LYS A 71 -19.92 1.95 11.12
C LYS A 71 -20.59 1.40 9.86
N LYS A 72 -21.46 0.41 10.04
CA LYS A 72 -22.16 -0.33 8.99
C LYS A 72 -23.29 -1.14 9.60
N SER A 73 -24.18 -1.64 8.76
CA SER A 73 -25.18 -2.64 9.15
C SER A 73 -24.52 -3.94 9.64
N ASP A 74 -25.26 -4.75 10.40
CA ASP A 74 -24.79 -6.07 10.80
C ASP A 74 -24.47 -6.94 9.56
N TRP A 75 -23.52 -7.85 9.68
CA TRP A 75 -23.09 -8.69 8.55
C TRP A 75 -24.25 -9.44 7.88
N GLY A 76 -24.42 -9.23 6.57
CA GLY A 76 -25.49 -9.81 5.77
C GLY A 76 -26.89 -9.21 6.01
N LEU A 77 -27.02 -8.21 6.88
CA LEU A 77 -28.24 -7.41 7.00
C LEU A 77 -28.20 -6.31 5.95
N GLN A 78 -28.96 -6.52 4.88
CA GLN A 78 -29.00 -5.64 3.72
C GLN A 78 -30.34 -5.76 3.00
N ASN A 79 -30.74 -4.72 2.28
CA ASN A 79 -31.95 -4.68 1.45
C ASN A 79 -31.67 -4.51 -0.05
N CYS A 80 -30.41 -4.65 -0.46
CA CYS A 80 -29.95 -4.41 -1.82
C CYS A 80 -30.04 -5.64 -2.72
N ASP A 81 -29.87 -5.39 -4.02
CA ASP A 81 -29.55 -6.41 -5.02
C ASP A 81 -28.19 -6.14 -5.69
N HIS A 82 -27.69 -7.09 -6.50
CA HIS A 82 -26.34 -6.97 -7.07
C HIS A 82 -26.16 -5.82 -8.08
N ILE A 83 -27.23 -5.14 -8.52
CA ILE A 83 -27.12 -3.91 -9.30
C ILE A 83 -26.53 -2.77 -8.46
N GLU A 84 -26.57 -2.89 -7.14
CA GLU A 84 -26.07 -1.92 -6.15
C GLU A 84 -24.69 -2.34 -5.62
N ASP A 85 -23.99 -3.26 -6.29
CA ASP A 85 -22.65 -3.68 -5.83
C ASP A 85 -21.64 -2.52 -5.96
N ALA A 86 -21.02 -2.17 -4.84
CA ALA A 86 -20.07 -1.10 -4.72
C ALA A 86 -18.71 -1.42 -5.37
N GLY A 87 -18.09 -0.39 -5.95
CA GLY A 87 -16.75 -0.44 -6.53
C GLY A 87 -15.86 0.69 -6.03
N VAL A 88 -14.57 0.55 -6.28
CA VAL A 88 -13.58 1.60 -6.07
C VAL A 88 -12.69 1.79 -7.28
N SER A 89 -12.34 3.04 -7.56
CA SER A 89 -11.15 3.35 -8.35
C SER A 89 -10.09 3.89 -7.41
N CYS A 90 -8.91 3.30 -7.47
CA CYS A 90 -7.75 3.66 -6.67
C CYS A 90 -6.61 3.93 -7.64
N ASP A 91 -5.92 5.06 -7.52
CA ASP A 91 -4.68 5.25 -8.28
C ASP A 91 -3.54 4.45 -7.63
N PRO A 92 -2.64 3.87 -8.43
CA PRO A 92 -1.38 3.35 -7.92
C PRO A 92 -0.61 4.47 -7.22
N PHE A 93 0.10 4.11 -6.15
CA PHE A 93 0.88 5.02 -5.32
C PHE A 93 1.81 5.89 -6.19
N THR A 94 1.42 7.11 -6.53
CA THR A 94 2.39 8.14 -6.90
C THR A 94 2.95 8.68 -5.59
N VAL A 95 4.02 8.04 -5.11
CA VAL A 95 5.02 8.78 -4.32
C VAL A 95 5.46 9.90 -5.26
N LEU A 96 4.85 11.08 -5.11
CA LEU A 96 5.49 12.31 -5.56
C LEU A 96 6.71 12.47 -4.66
N PHE A 97 7.78 11.73 -4.97
CA PHE A 97 9.11 12.24 -4.75
C PHE A 97 9.14 13.55 -5.51
N SER A 98 8.82 14.65 -4.83
CA SER A 98 9.15 15.96 -5.35
C SER A 98 10.65 16.08 -5.12
N PRO A 99 11.52 15.93 -6.14
CA PRO A 99 12.87 16.44 -5.99
C PRO A 99 12.70 17.94 -5.72
N LYS A 100 12.98 18.38 -4.50
CA LYS A 100 13.07 19.82 -4.21
C LYS A 100 14.08 20.39 -5.22
N PRO A 101 13.69 21.34 -6.09
CA PRO A 101 14.65 22.02 -6.93
C PRO A 101 15.49 22.94 -6.02
N GLY A 102 16.80 22.70 -5.95
CA GLY A 102 17.71 23.66 -5.30
C GLY A 102 18.60 23.14 -4.17
N HIS A 103 18.88 21.84 -4.08
CA HIS A 103 20.07 21.39 -3.34
C HIS A 103 21.17 20.96 -4.31
N PRO A 104 22.36 21.60 -4.27
CA PRO A 104 23.44 21.31 -5.18
C PRO A 104 23.93 19.87 -4.96
N LEU A 105 23.99 19.11 -6.05
CA LEU A 105 24.68 17.84 -6.13
C LEU A 105 26.15 18.07 -5.74
N LEU A 106 26.54 17.65 -4.54
CA LEU A 106 27.96 17.46 -4.24
C LEU A 106 28.38 16.14 -4.89
N GLN A 107 29.04 16.29 -6.02
CA GLN A 107 29.65 15.24 -6.80
C GLN A 107 30.95 14.82 -6.10
N ASP A 108 30.89 13.81 -5.23
CA ASP A 108 32.13 13.21 -4.74
C ASP A 108 32.61 12.12 -5.69
N SER A 109 33.63 12.52 -6.43
CA SER A 109 34.48 11.67 -7.24
C SER A 109 35.44 10.93 -6.31
N ALA A 110 35.11 9.70 -5.92
CA ALA A 110 36.07 8.72 -5.43
C ALA A 110 35.74 7.39 -6.11
N GLY A 111 36.44 6.98 -7.17
CA GLY A 111 37.89 6.82 -7.18
C GLY A 111 38.20 5.42 -6.66
N LEU A 112 38.19 4.46 -7.57
CA LEU A 112 38.57 3.06 -7.39
C LEU A 112 39.91 2.92 -6.63
N LEU A 113 40.03 1.98 -5.67
CA LEU A 113 41.33 1.38 -5.28
C LEU A 113 41.20 0.00 -4.60
N CYS A 114 41.67 -1.01 -5.34
CA CYS A 114 42.46 -2.21 -5.02
C CYS A 114 42.26 -3.05 -3.74
N MET A 115 42.01 -4.36 -3.94
CA MET A 115 42.68 -5.46 -3.22
C MET A 115 43.01 -6.59 -4.21
N ALA A 116 44.26 -7.05 -4.24
CA ALA A 116 44.75 -8.23 -4.99
C ALA A 116 45.43 -9.20 -4.00
N PRO A 117 45.88 -10.41 -4.39
CA PRO A 117 45.20 -11.48 -5.12
C PRO A 117 45.35 -12.82 -4.37
N THR A 118 44.28 -13.50 -3.97
CA THR A 118 44.32 -14.98 -3.79
C THR A 118 42.93 -15.61 -3.96
N ARG A 119 42.79 -16.35 -5.07
CA ARG A 119 41.93 -17.55 -5.27
C ARG A 119 40.48 -17.50 -4.78
N THR A 120 39.60 -17.02 -5.64
CA THR A 120 38.54 -17.78 -6.36
C THR A 120 37.47 -16.77 -6.78
N VAL A 121 37.51 -16.34 -8.04
CA VAL A 121 36.44 -15.52 -8.62
C VAL A 121 35.24 -16.45 -8.81
N ARG A 122 34.25 -16.35 -7.93
CA ARG A 122 32.89 -16.73 -8.29
C ARG A 122 32.26 -15.51 -8.98
N CYS A 123 31.98 -15.62 -10.27
CA CYS A 123 30.98 -14.76 -10.91
C CYS A 123 29.61 -15.16 -10.34
N GLY A 124 29.28 -14.65 -9.16
CA GLY A 124 27.90 -14.51 -8.72
C GLY A 124 27.46 -13.13 -9.16
N VAL A 125 26.36 -13.05 -9.91
CA VAL A 125 25.67 -11.79 -10.16
C VAL A 125 25.47 -11.14 -8.79
N ARG A 126 26.13 -10.01 -8.53
CA ARG A 126 25.79 -9.21 -7.36
C ARG A 126 24.35 -8.82 -7.62
N GLU A 127 23.41 -9.38 -6.87
CA GLU A 127 22.02 -8.96 -6.88
C GLU A 127 22.05 -7.52 -6.39
N GLN A 128 22.25 -6.60 -7.34
CA GLN A 128 22.12 -5.18 -7.11
C GLN A 128 20.66 -5.05 -6.70
N ALA A 129 20.42 -4.54 -5.50
CA ALA A 129 19.08 -4.26 -5.05
C ALA A 129 18.38 -3.44 -6.15
N ALA A 130 17.15 -3.79 -6.49
CA ALA A 130 16.39 -2.98 -7.44
C ALA A 130 16.12 -1.61 -6.80
N GLU A 131 16.00 -0.56 -7.62
CA GLU A 131 15.58 0.74 -7.08
C GLU A 131 14.25 0.60 -6.32
N GLY A 132 14.16 1.29 -5.17
CA GLY A 132 13.02 1.20 -4.27
C GLY A 132 13.06 0.01 -3.31
N THR A 133 14.05 -0.89 -3.38
CA THR A 133 14.19 -1.98 -2.40
C THR A 133 14.36 -1.41 -0.99
N VAL A 134 13.63 -1.94 -0.02
CA VAL A 134 13.66 -1.53 1.39
C VAL A 134 14.40 -2.55 2.23
N ARG A 135 15.06 -2.10 3.32
CA ARG A 135 15.60 -2.97 4.37
C ARG A 135 15.53 -2.30 5.74
N LEU A 136 15.64 -3.12 6.79
CA LEU A 136 15.86 -2.64 8.16
C LEU A 136 17.34 -2.80 8.56
N ALA A 137 17.91 -1.75 9.15
CA ALA A 137 19.30 -1.73 9.60
C ALA A 137 19.43 -1.34 11.08
N GLY A 138 20.33 -2.00 11.80
CA GLY A 138 20.71 -1.63 13.18
C GLY A 138 19.74 -2.05 14.29
N GLY A 139 18.73 -2.88 14.00
CA GLY A 139 17.85 -3.48 14.99
C GLY A 139 18.49 -4.66 15.75
N ARG A 140 17.87 -5.09 16.85
CA ARG A 140 18.27 -6.29 17.61
C ARG A 140 17.66 -7.57 17.05
N SER A 141 16.67 -7.44 16.17
CA SER A 141 16.03 -8.55 15.47
C SER A 141 15.86 -8.22 13.98
N PRO A 142 15.59 -9.22 13.12
CA PRO A 142 15.31 -9.00 11.70
C PRO A 142 14.05 -8.16 11.42
N SER A 143 13.15 -8.02 12.39
CA SER A 143 11.85 -7.33 12.25
C SER A 143 11.83 -5.94 12.87
N GLU A 144 13.00 -5.36 13.17
CA GLU A 144 13.12 -3.99 13.67
C GLU A 144 14.38 -3.32 13.14
N GLY A 145 14.39 -1.99 13.10
CA GLY A 145 15.56 -1.21 12.71
C GLY A 145 15.20 0.11 12.05
N ARG A 146 16.23 0.84 11.62
CA ARG A 146 16.07 2.02 10.78
C ARG A 146 15.71 1.58 9.36
N VAL A 147 14.73 2.25 8.77
CA VAL A 147 14.31 2.02 7.38
C VAL A 147 15.35 2.63 6.43
N GLU A 148 15.89 1.80 5.54
CA GLU A 148 16.77 2.22 4.46
C GLU A 148 16.18 1.81 3.11
N VAL A 149 16.34 2.67 2.11
CA VAL A 149 15.82 2.47 0.75
C VAL A 149 16.97 2.54 -0.25
N TYR A 150 17.00 1.61 -1.20
CA TYR A 150 17.98 1.61 -2.28
C TYR A 150 17.54 2.54 -3.41
N TYR A 151 18.35 3.54 -3.72
CA TYR A 151 18.05 4.53 -4.76
C TYR A 151 19.34 5.02 -5.42
N ASN A 152 19.36 5.09 -6.75
CA ASN A 152 20.48 5.61 -7.54
C ASN A 152 21.85 5.00 -7.18
N GLY A 153 21.89 3.69 -6.91
CA GLY A 153 23.13 2.96 -6.64
C GLY A 153 23.50 2.81 -5.16
N ASP A 154 22.84 3.53 -4.25
CA ASP A 154 23.19 3.61 -2.84
C ASP A 154 22.01 3.38 -1.88
N TRP A 155 22.33 3.05 -0.64
CA TRP A 155 21.35 2.94 0.46
C TRP A 155 21.23 4.27 1.19
N GLY A 156 20.03 4.84 1.19
CA GLY A 156 19.68 6.07 1.90
C GLY A 156 18.73 5.83 3.07
N THR A 157 18.66 6.80 3.99
CA THR A 157 17.71 6.80 5.12
C THR A 157 16.42 7.55 4.77
N VAL A 158 15.31 7.15 5.39
CA VAL A 158 14.03 7.85 5.27
C VAL A 158 13.92 8.96 6.32
N CYS A 159 13.45 10.14 5.91
CA CYS A 159 13.17 11.27 6.81
C CYS A 159 11.98 10.94 7.71
N ASP A 160 12.03 11.34 8.98
CA ASP A 160 10.95 11.13 9.95
C ASP A 160 9.86 12.19 9.89
N ASP A 161 10.09 13.32 9.22
CA ASP A 161 9.07 14.33 8.94
C ASP A 161 7.88 13.72 8.18
N GLY A 162 6.75 13.59 8.88
CA GLY A 162 5.53 12.96 8.33
C GLY A 162 5.57 11.43 8.33
N TRP A 163 6.56 10.81 8.96
CA TRP A 163 6.59 9.38 9.20
C TRP A 163 5.51 8.99 10.21
N THR A 164 4.64 8.06 9.82
CA THR A 164 3.51 7.60 10.61
C THR A 164 3.53 6.08 10.75
N ASP A 165 2.70 5.54 11.65
CA ASP A 165 2.49 4.10 11.76
C ASP A 165 2.05 3.46 10.43
N LEU A 166 1.39 4.23 9.56
CA LEU A 166 1.02 3.79 8.21
C LEU A 166 2.26 3.57 7.32
N SER A 167 3.24 4.48 7.42
CA SER A 167 4.51 4.36 6.69
C SER A 167 5.29 3.14 7.17
N ALA A 168 5.30 2.89 8.49
CA ALA A 168 5.91 1.72 9.09
C ALA A 168 5.22 0.41 8.65
N GLN A 169 3.89 0.38 8.59
CA GLN A 169 3.14 -0.79 8.12
C GLN A 169 3.44 -1.14 6.66
N VAL A 170 3.67 -0.15 5.79
CA VAL A 170 4.10 -0.41 4.41
C VAL A 170 5.46 -1.11 4.40
N VAL A 171 6.43 -0.62 5.17
CA VAL A 171 7.76 -1.24 5.28
C VAL A 171 7.67 -2.65 5.85
N CYS A 172 6.91 -2.85 6.92
CA CYS A 172 6.72 -4.17 7.52
C CYS A 172 6.01 -5.16 6.59
N ARG A 173 5.18 -4.71 5.64
CA ARG A 173 4.54 -5.59 4.64
C ARG A 173 5.46 -5.93 3.47
N GLN A 174 6.48 -5.12 3.21
CA GLN A 174 7.44 -5.32 2.11
C GLN A 174 8.62 -6.22 2.49
N LEU A 175 8.83 -6.50 3.78
CA LEU A 175 9.93 -7.27 4.34
C LEU A 175 9.46 -8.62 4.88
#